data_AF-A0A8T3YM57-F1
#
_entry.id   AF-A0A8T3YM57-F1
#
_cell.length_a   1.000
_cell.length_b   1.000
_cell.length_c   1.000
_cell.angle_alpha   90.00
_cell.angle_beta   90.00
_cell.angle_gamma   90.00
#
_symmetry.space_group_name_H-M   'P 1'
#
loop_
_entity.id
_entity.type
_entity.pdbx_description
1 polymer ?
#
loop_
_entity_poly.entity_id
_entity_poly.type
_entity_poly.pdbx_seq_one_letter_code
_entity_poly.pdbx_strand_id
1 'polypeptide(L)'
;MSTVLTTFEWVYGSTQLAAVFLSVVAGVIALSLIHLAARQPLLRAWRYLVWALVLFTLEEIIGALRTFGVVPVLHTEYAWVSHVVPTFVLVFLIAALLNQLNINRGWYLD
;
A
#
# COMPACT_ATOMS: atom_id res chain seq x y z
N MET A 1 1.89 28.27 27.06
CA MET A 1 1.67 27.80 25.68
C MET A 1 0.88 26.50 25.82
N SER A 2 -0.43 26.53 25.61
CA SER A 2 -1.34 25.43 25.96
C SER A 2 -1.06 24.21 25.08
N THR A 3 -0.52 23.17 25.70
CA THR A 3 -0.28 21.82 25.15
C THR A 3 -1.58 21.03 25.05
N VAL A 4 -2.58 21.58 24.37
CA VAL A 4 -3.82 20.86 24.06
C VAL A 4 -3.73 20.51 22.60
N LEU A 5 -3.43 19.24 22.30
CA LEU A 5 -3.57 18.71 20.95
C LEU A 5 -4.98 19.02 20.47
N THR A 6 -5.08 19.66 19.31
CA THR A 6 -6.38 19.87 18.69
C THR A 6 -6.99 18.49 18.38
N THR A 7 -8.32 18.37 18.45
CA THR A 7 -9.02 17.11 18.12
C THR A 7 -8.56 16.55 16.77
N PHE A 8 -8.21 17.44 15.83
CA PHE A 8 -7.64 17.08 14.53
C PHE A 8 -6.32 16.31 14.63
N GLU A 9 -5.34 16.78 15.42
CA GLU A 9 -4.04 16.12 15.57
C GLU A 9 -4.16 14.75 16.23
N TRP A 10 -5.09 14.59 17.17
CA TRP A 10 -5.34 13.30 17.83
C TRP A 10 -5.98 12.29 16.88
N VAL A 11 -6.97 12.71 16.10
CA VAL A 11 -7.60 11.87 15.07
C VAL A 11 -6.57 11.52 13.99
N TYR A 12 -5.77 12.49 13.54
CA TYR A 12 -4.75 12.27 12.52
C TYR A 12 -3.67 11.29 12.98
N GLY A 13 -3.16 11.43 14.21
CA GLY A 13 -2.18 10.50 14.75
C GLY A 13 -2.72 9.08 14.95
N SER A 14 -3.97 8.94 15.40
CA SER A 14 -4.60 7.62 15.58
C SER A 14 -4.92 6.92 14.26
N THR A 15 -5.38 7.65 13.23
CA THR A 15 -5.60 7.08 11.90
C THR A 15 -4.28 6.65 11.25
N GLN A 16 -3.20 7.42 11.43
CA GLN A 16 -1.88 7.06 10.93
C GLN A 16 -1.36 5.77 11.56
N LEU A 17 -1.51 5.60 12.87
CA LEU A 17 -1.14 4.36 13.57
C LEU A 17 -1.96 3.16 13.08
N ALA A 18 -3.27 3.34 12.91
CA ALA A 18 -4.14 2.31 12.36
C ALA A 18 -3.73 1.92 10.93
N ALA A 19 -3.37 2.90 10.10
CA ALA A 19 -2.93 2.69 8.73
C ALA A 19 -1.62 1.89 8.68
N VAL A 20 -0.64 2.22 9.54
CA VAL A 20 0.60 1.41 9.68
C VAL A 20 0.28 -0.03 10.08
N PHE A 21 -0.56 -0.23 11.09
CA PHE A 21 -0.94 -1.57 11.52
C PHE A 21 -1.59 -2.37 10.38
N LEU A 22 -2.55 -1.76 9.68
CA LEU A 22 -3.20 -2.37 8.51
C LEU A 22 -2.19 -2.67 7.40
N SER A 23 -1.22 -1.79 7.18
CA SER A 23 -0.18 -1.97 6.17
C SER A 23 0.72 -3.18 6.48
N VAL A 24 1.08 -3.39 7.74
CA VAL A 24 1.85 -4.57 8.17
C VAL A 24 1.04 -5.84 7.96
N VAL A 25 -0.23 -5.86 8.36
CA VAL A 25 -1.13 -7.01 8.14
C VAL A 25 -1.28 -7.29 6.63
N ALA A 26 -1.49 -6.25 5.83
CA ALA A 26 -1.57 -6.35 4.38
C ALA A 26 -0.28 -6.90 3.76
N GLY A 27 0.88 -6.46 4.23
CA GLY A 27 2.19 -6.98 3.82
C GLY A 27 2.38 -8.46 4.16
N VAL A 28 2.00 -8.89 5.37
CA VAL A 28 2.05 -10.31 5.78
C VAL A 28 1.15 -11.17 4.88
N ILE A 29 -0.08 -10.70 4.62
CA ILE A 29 -1.01 -11.37 3.70
C ILE A 29 -0.40 -11.45 2.29
N ALA A 30 0.14 -10.35 1.76
CA ALA A 30 0.77 -10.32 0.45
C ALA A 30 1.94 -11.32 0.32
N LEU A 31 2.81 -11.39 1.32
CA LEU A 31 3.95 -12.32 1.34
C LEU A 31 3.48 -13.79 1.38
N SER A 32 2.43 -14.09 2.14
CA SER A 32 1.85 -15.44 2.17
C SER A 32 1.24 -15.84 0.82
N LEU A 33 0.66 -14.87 0.10
CA LEU A 33 0.02 -15.09 -1.20
C LEU A 33 1.02 -15.26 -2.35
N ILE A 34 2.23 -14.71 -2.25
CA ILE A 34 3.29 -14.89 -3.28
C ILE A 34 3.54 -16.37 -3.57
N HIS A 35 3.63 -17.19 -2.51
CA HIS A 35 3.90 -18.62 -2.66
C HIS A 35 2.75 -19.37 -3.32
N LEU A 36 1.50 -18.96 -3.04
CA LEU A 36 0.30 -19.57 -3.61
C LEU A 36 0.11 -19.14 -5.08
N ALA A 37 0.28 -17.85 -5.35
CA ALA A 37 0.12 -17.25 -6.68
C ALA A 37 1.18 -17.75 -7.67
N ALA A 38 2.38 -18.11 -7.21
CA ALA A 38 3.43 -18.67 -8.06
C ALA A 38 3.10 -20.08 -8.60
N ARG A 39 2.20 -20.82 -7.93
CA ARG A 39 1.91 -22.23 -8.27
C ARG A 39 0.73 -22.43 -9.22
N GLN A 40 -0.14 -21.43 -9.40
CA GLN A 40 -1.28 -21.55 -10.32
C GLN A 40 -1.27 -20.45 -11.39
N PRO A 41 -1.32 -20.81 -12.68
CA PRO A 41 -1.37 -19.83 -13.76
C PRO A 41 -2.63 -18.96 -13.67
N LEU A 42 -3.73 -19.49 -13.11
CA LEU A 42 -4.99 -18.80 -12.75
C LEU A 42 -4.86 -17.70 -11.69
N LEU A 43 -3.75 -17.64 -10.96
CA LEU A 43 -3.50 -16.62 -9.95
C LEU A 43 -2.52 -15.54 -10.43
N ARG A 44 -2.22 -15.46 -11.74
CA ARG A 44 -1.31 -14.43 -12.29
C ARG A 44 -1.75 -13.00 -11.95
N ALA A 45 -3.06 -12.75 -11.83
CA ALA A 45 -3.62 -11.46 -11.39
C ALA A 45 -3.16 -11.07 -9.98
N TRP A 46 -2.97 -12.04 -9.10
CA TRP A 46 -2.54 -11.84 -7.72
C TRP A 46 -1.10 -11.36 -7.64
N ARG A 47 -0.29 -11.57 -8.68
CA ARG A 47 1.08 -11.06 -8.72
C ARG A 47 1.11 -9.53 -8.75
N TYR A 48 0.19 -8.90 -9.50
CA TYR A 48 0.07 -7.43 -9.52
C TYR A 48 -0.49 -6.89 -8.21
N LEU A 49 -1.46 -7.59 -7.62
CA LEU A 49 -2.02 -7.24 -6.32
C LEU A 49 -0.96 -7.27 -5.22
N VAL A 50 -0.12 -8.30 -5.20
CA VAL A 50 1.00 -8.41 -4.26
C VAL A 50 1.94 -7.21 -4.38
N TRP A 51 2.34 -6.83 -5.61
CA TRP A 51 3.20 -5.65 -5.81
C TRP A 51 2.53 -4.36 -5.32
N ALA A 52 1.22 -4.19 -5.54
CA ALA A 52 0.47 -3.08 -5.00
C ALA A 52 0.50 -3.05 -3.47
N LEU A 53 0.29 -4.19 -2.81
CA LEU A 53 0.30 -4.30 -1.35
C LEU A 53 1.68 -4.03 -0.74
N VAL A 54 2.75 -4.47 -1.40
CA VAL A 54 4.13 -4.17 -0.97
C VAL A 54 4.42 -2.67 -1.09
N LEU A 55 4.07 -2.05 -2.22
CA LEU A 55 4.26 -0.61 -2.42
C LEU A 55 3.43 0.21 -1.43
N PHE A 56 2.18 -0.19 -1.19
CA PHE A 56 1.30 0.43 -0.20
C PHE A 56 1.89 0.32 1.23
N THR A 57 2.45 -0.84 1.58
CA THR A 57 3.09 -1.02 2.88
C THR A 57 4.29 -0.08 3.07
N LEU A 58 5.11 0.05 2.04
CA LEU A 58 6.26 0.97 2.08
C LEU A 58 5.80 2.44 2.20
N GLU A 59 4.74 2.82 1.48
CA GLU A 59 4.16 4.15 1.54
C GLU A 59 3.66 4.49 2.96
N GLU A 60 2.91 3.60 3.59
CA GLU A 60 2.35 3.80 4.93
C GLU A 60 3.43 3.91 6.01
N ILE A 61 4.47 3.07 5.92
CA ILE A 61 5.64 3.16 6.81
C ILE A 61 6.32 4.52 6.64
N ILE A 62 6.55 4.95 5.39
CA ILE A 62 7.14 6.25 5.06
C ILE A 62 6.27 7.40 5.59
N GLY A 63 4.95 7.32 5.39
CA GLY A 63 3.99 8.30 5.87
C GLY A 63 4.05 8.45 7.39
N ALA A 64 4.06 7.33 8.12
CA ALA A 64 4.16 7.35 9.57
C ALA A 64 5.49 7.92 10.07
N LEU A 65 6.61 7.54 9.44
CA LEU A 65 7.92 8.10 9.78
C LEU A 65 7.97 9.62 9.58
N ARG A 66 7.25 10.17 8.58
CA ARG A 66 7.08 11.62 8.40
C ARG A 66 6.25 12.23 9.51
N THR A 67 5.07 11.67 9.78
CA THR A 67 4.13 12.23 10.77
C THR A 67 4.71 12.25 12.18
N PHE A 68 5.52 11.25 12.55
CA PHE A 68 6.21 11.21 13.85
C PHE A 68 7.56 11.94 13.88
N GLY A 69 7.98 12.56 12.78
CA GLY A 69 9.22 13.36 12.73
C GLY A 69 10.51 12.56 12.91
N VAL A 70 10.48 11.24 12.71
CA VAL A 70 11.65 10.35 12.90
C VAL A 70 12.72 10.60 11.83
N VAL A 71 12.31 11.04 10.63
CA VAL A 71 13.23 11.36 9.52
C VAL A 71 12.99 12.80 9.03
N PRO A 72 13.73 13.80 9.55
CA PRO A 72 13.56 15.21 9.19
C PRO A 72 13.78 15.49 7.70
N VAL A 73 14.70 14.75 7.07
CA VAL A 73 15.06 14.85 5.65
C VAL A 73 13.87 14.53 4.73
N LEU A 74 12.92 13.72 5.19
CA LEU A 74 11.78 13.28 4.39
C LEU A 74 10.65 14.32 4.31
N HIS A 75 10.70 15.36 5.15
CA HIS A 75 9.61 16.32 5.32
C HIS A 75 9.57 17.41 4.24
N THR A 76 10.68 17.64 3.52
CA THR A 76 10.80 18.78 2.58
C THR A 76 11.19 18.39 1.15
N GLU A 77 11.94 17.28 0.95
CA GLU A 77 12.48 16.95 -0.39
C GLU A 77 11.71 15.86 -1.17
N TYR A 78 10.75 15.19 -0.54
CA TYR A 78 10.07 14.02 -1.13
C TYR A 78 8.56 14.20 -1.29
N ALA A 79 8.09 15.43 -1.56
CA ALA A 79 6.68 15.71 -1.89
C ALA A 79 6.20 14.98 -3.17
N TRP A 80 7.13 14.68 -4.08
CA TRP A 80 6.84 13.89 -5.29
C TRP A 80 6.55 12.42 -4.96
N VAL A 81 7.24 11.83 -3.97
CA VAL A 81 7.03 10.42 -3.57
C VAL A 81 5.61 10.18 -3.06
N SER A 82 5.04 11.16 -2.34
CA SER A 82 3.65 11.10 -1.83
C SER A 82 2.58 11.12 -2.92
N HIS A 83 2.94 11.38 -4.18
CA HIS A 83 2.00 11.33 -5.31
C HIS A 83 2.35 10.19 -6.28
N VAL A 84 3.64 9.94 -6.48
CA VAL A 84 4.13 8.93 -7.42
C VAL A 84 3.84 7.51 -6.93
N VAL A 85 4.11 7.20 -5.66
CA VAL A 85 3.90 5.85 -5.11
C VAL A 85 2.42 5.44 -5.11
N PRO A 86 1.46 6.26 -4.64
CA PRO A 86 0.04 5.94 -4.74
C PRO A 86 -0.44 5.70 -6.18
N THR A 87 0.11 6.47 -7.13
CA THR A 87 -0.21 6.31 -8.56
C THR A 87 0.21 4.93 -9.06
N PHE A 88 1.41 4.47 -8.71
CA PHE A 88 1.85 3.12 -9.05
C PHE A 88 1.01 2.04 -8.36
N VAL A 89 0.68 2.21 -7.06
CA VAL A 89 -0.23 1.30 -6.35
C VAL A 89 -1.56 1.18 -7.11
N LEU A 90 -2.15 2.31 -7.51
CA LEU A 90 -3.39 2.34 -8.27
C LEU A 90 -3.26 1.64 -9.62
N VAL A 91 -2.18 1.88 -10.37
CA VAL A 91 -1.92 1.20 -11.64
C VAL A 91 -1.81 -0.32 -11.46
N PHE A 92 -1.11 -0.78 -10.41
CA PHE A 92 -1.02 -2.21 -10.10
C PHE A 92 -2.36 -2.81 -9.70
N LEU A 93 -3.20 -2.08 -8.95
CA LEU A 93 -4.56 -2.52 -8.61
C LEU A 93 -5.46 -2.62 -9.85
N ILE A 94 -5.40 -1.63 -10.75
CA ILE A 94 -6.13 -1.66 -12.02
C ILE A 94 -5.67 -2.86 -12.87
N ALA A 95 -4.37 -3.09 -12.99
CA ALA A 95 -3.84 -4.25 -13.71
C ALA A 95 -4.28 -5.58 -13.09
N ALA A 96 -4.27 -5.69 -11.75
CA ALA A 96 -4.77 -6.85 -11.04
C ALA A 96 -6.26 -7.11 -11.34
N LEU A 97 -7.09 -6.05 -11.30
CA LEU A 97 -8.52 -6.13 -11.58
C LEU A 97 -8.81 -6.52 -13.02
N LEU A 98 -8.14 -5.90 -14.00
CA LEU A 98 -8.30 -6.22 -15.42
C LEU A 98 -7.91 -7.68 -15.69
N ASN A 99 -6.81 -8.14 -15.09
CA ASN A 99 -6.38 -9.52 -15.24
C ASN A 99 -7.39 -10.50 -14.60
N GLN A 100 -7.87 -10.20 -13.38
CA GLN A 100 -8.91 -11.01 -12.72
C GLN A 100 -10.21 -11.06 -13.53
N LEU A 101 -10.60 -9.94 -14.15
CA LEU A 101 -11.79 -9.86 -14.99
C LEU A 101 -11.64 -10.71 -16.26
N ASN A 102 -10.49 -10.66 -16.92
CA ASN A 102 -10.20 -11.48 -18.10
C ASN A 102 -10.22 -12.98 -17.76
N ILE A 103 -9.63 -13.36 -16.63
CA ILE A 103 -9.66 -14.72 -16.10
C ILE A 103 -11.11 -15.18 -15.88
N ASN A 104 -11.93 -14.35 -15.22
CA ASN A 104 -13.32 -14.69 -14.91
C ASN A 104 -14.22 -14.74 -16.16
N ARG A 105 -13.87 -13.99 -17.21
CA ARG A 105 -14.53 -14.04 -18.53
C ARG A 105 -14.09 -15.25 -19.38
N GLY A 106 -13.16 -16.07 -18.89
CA GLY A 106 -12.62 -17.22 -19.62
C GLY A 106 -11.67 -16.84 -20.76
N TRP A 107 -11.20 -15.59 -20.81
CA TRP A 107 -10.20 -15.13 -21.80
C TRP A 107 -8.77 -15.50 -21.35
N TYR A 108 -8.55 -16.78 -21.05
CA TYR A 108 -7.21 -17.35 -20.94
C TYR A 108 -6.66 -17.51 -22.36
N LEU A 109 -5.95 -16.50 -22.85
CA LEU A 109 -4.99 -16.68 -23.94
C LEU A 109 -3.67 -17.05 -23.27
N ASP A 110 -3.14 -18.21 -23.64
CA ASP A 110 -1.85 -18.76 -23.18
C ASP A 110 -0.70 -17.74 -23.17
#